data_AF-A0A927WAE7-F1
#
_entry.id   AF-A0A927WAE7-F1
#
_cell.length_a   1.000
_cell.length_b   1.000
_cell.length_c   1.000
_cell.angle_alpha   90.00
_cell.angle_beta   90.00
_cell.angle_gamma   90.00
#
_symmetry.space_group_name_H-M   'P 1'
#
loop_
_entity.id
_entity.type
_entity.pdbx_description
1 polymer ?
#
loop_
_entity_poly.entity_id
_entity_poly.type
_entity_poly.pdbx_seq_one_letter_code
_entity_poly.pdbx_strand_id
1 'polypeptide(L)'
;MAILPGYQGKDIGLKIVNYAFEISRNLRKTLYLDCWAGNVKLKNYYSKAGFDYCGDFQEKDYMISVIKYTFPINSIFVDFS
;
A
#
# COMPACT_ATOMS: atom_id res chain seq x y z
N MET A 1 -5.88 -1.67 6.27
CA MET A 1 -5.79 -3.12 6.45
C MET A 1 -6.05 -3.46 7.92
N ALA A 2 -6.86 -4.48 8.20
CA ALA A 2 -7.11 -4.96 9.55
C ALA A 2 -6.47 -6.34 9.72
N ILE A 3 -5.67 -6.51 10.77
CA ILE A 3 -5.08 -7.78 11.19
C ILE A 3 -5.53 -8.04 12.61
N LEU A 4 -6.03 -9.24 12.88
CA LEU A 4 -6.46 -9.65 14.21
C LEU A 4 -5.31 -9.45 15.23
N PRO A 5 -5.55 -8.93 16.44
CA PRO A 5 -4.50 -8.54 17.39
C PRO A 5 -3.41 -9.61 17.62
N GLY A 6 -3.77 -10.89 17.77
CA GLY A 6 -2.81 -11.98 17.98
C GLY A 6 -1.87 -12.29 16.80
N TYR A 7 -2.09 -11.64 15.66
CA TYR A 7 -1.31 -11.76 14.43
C TYR A 7 -0.58 -10.46 14.05
N GLN A 8 -0.76 -9.39 14.83
CA GLN A 8 -0.02 -8.14 14.62
C GLN A 8 1.45 -8.31 15.01
N GLY A 9 2.34 -7.56 14.35
CA GLY A 9 3.79 -7.62 14.61
C GLY A 9 4.50 -8.88 14.08
N LYS A 10 3.82 -9.71 13.29
CA LYS A 10 4.36 -10.95 12.68
C LYS A 10 4.58 -10.83 11.16
N ASP A 11 4.74 -9.61 10.65
CA ASP A 11 4.93 -9.28 9.22
C ASP A 11 3.86 -9.81 8.24
N ILE A 12 2.73 -10.31 8.74
CA ILE A 12 1.63 -10.83 7.90
C ILE A 12 1.09 -9.74 6.97
N GLY A 13 0.91 -8.53 7.50
CA GLY A 13 0.47 -7.40 6.67
C GLY A 13 1.45 -7.10 5.55
N LEU A 14 2.76 -7.26 5.78
CA LEU A 14 3.78 -6.94 4.79
C LEU A 14 3.79 -7.99 3.69
N LYS A 15 3.60 -9.27 4.05
CA LYS A 15 3.41 -10.36 3.08
C LYS A 15 2.20 -10.10 2.17
N ILE A 16 1.08 -9.64 2.73
CA ILE A 16 -0.13 -9.30 1.94
C ILE A 16 0.17 -8.13 0.99
N VAL A 17 0.83 -7.08 1.47
CA VAL A 17 1.22 -5.93 0.63
C VAL A 17 2.14 -6.36 -0.51
N ASN A 18 3.17 -7.15 -0.22
CA ASN A 18 4.13 -7.60 -1.24
C ASN A 18 3.46 -8.47 -2.31
N TYR A 19 2.51 -9.31 -1.92
CA TYR A 19 1.71 -10.07 -2.87
C TYR A 19 0.83 -9.17 -3.75
N ALA A 20 0.22 -8.13 -3.17
CA ALA A 20 -0.52 -7.14 -3.95
C ALA A 20 0.38 -6.36 -4.93
N PHE A 21 1.62 -6.07 -4.55
CA PHE A 21 2.62 -5.47 -5.45
C PHE A 21 3.02 -6.39 -6.59
N GLU A 22 3.17 -7.69 -6.34
CA GLU A 22 3.39 -8.68 -7.39
C GLU A 22 2.24 -8.67 -8.41
N ILE A 23 0.99 -8.73 -7.94
CA ILE A 23 -0.19 -8.63 -8.82
C ILE A 23 -0.19 -7.32 -9.60
N SER A 24 0.08 -6.20 -8.94
CA SER A 24 0.15 -4.87 -9.56
C SER A 24 1.21 -4.80 -10.67
N ARG A 25 2.40 -5.38 -10.45
CA ARG A 25 3.48 -5.48 -11.45
C ARG A 25 3.07 -6.34 -12.63
N ASN A 26 2.53 -7.53 -12.37
CA ASN A 26 2.13 -8.48 -13.40
C ASN A 26 1.02 -7.92 -14.30
N LEU A 27 0.03 -7.24 -13.71
CA LEU A 27 -1.08 -6.64 -14.43
C LEU A 27 -0.76 -5.25 -15.01
N ARG A 28 0.39 -4.67 -14.66
CA ARG A 28 0.76 -3.28 -14.99
C ARG A 28 -0.36 -2.30 -14.61
N LYS A 29 -0.84 -2.42 -13.37
CA LYS A 29 -1.87 -1.54 -12.81
C LYS A 29 -1.36 -0.87 -11.54
N THR A 30 -1.59 0.43 -11.41
CA THR A 30 -1.35 1.15 -10.16
C THR A 30 -2.31 0.63 -9.10
N LEU A 31 -1.77 0.26 -7.93
CA LEU A 31 -2.57 -0.08 -6.77
C LEU A 31 -2.90 1.20 -6.01
N TYR A 32 -4.16 1.38 -5.65
CA TYR A 32 -4.61 2.45 -4.75
C TYR A 32 -5.18 1.83 -3.48
N LEU A 33 -4.90 2.46 -2.35
CA LEU A 33 -5.56 2.18 -1.09
C LEU A 33 -5.99 3.51 -0.47
N ASP A 34 -7.14 3.47 0.18
CA ASP A 34 -7.59 4.53 1.07
C ASP A 34 -7.54 4.05 2.53
N CYS A 35 -7.44 5.00 3.44
CA CYS A 35 -7.63 4.77 4.86
C CYS A 35 -8.10 6.05 5.55
N TRP A 36 -8.69 5.94 6.73
CA TRP A 36 -9.02 7.12 7.54
C TRP A 36 -7.78 7.98 7.79
N ALA A 37 -7.87 9.27 7.49
CA ALA A 37 -6.72 10.18 7.51
C ALA A 37 -6.13 10.35 8.92
N GLY A 38 -6.93 10.19 9.98
CA GLY A 38 -6.48 10.22 11.37
C GLY A 38 -5.65 8.99 11.78
N ASN A 39 -5.59 7.93 10.96
CA ASN A 39 -4.84 6.70 11.29
C ASN A 39 -3.36 6.83 10.93
N VAL A 40 -2.63 7.69 11.66
CA VAL A 40 -1.21 7.97 11.43
C VAL A 40 -0.35 6.70 11.42
N LYS A 41 -0.64 5.74 12.32
CA LYS A 41 0.09 4.45 12.38
C LYS A 41 -0.04 3.67 11.07
N LEU A 42 -1.23 3.61 10.49
CA LEU A 42 -1.49 2.90 9.24
C LEU A 42 -0.89 3.63 8.03
N LYS A 43 -0.94 4.96 8.00
CA LYS A 43 -0.29 5.76 6.94
C LYS A 43 1.22 5.52 6.91
N ASN A 44 1.87 5.62 8.08
CA ASN A 44 3.30 5.37 8.22
C ASN A 44 3.67 3.93 7.85
N TYR A 45 2.80 2.96 8.17
CA TYR A 45 3.00 1.57 7.80
C TYR A 45 3.05 1.42 6.27
N TYR A 46 2.09 2.01 5.54
CA TYR A 46 2.08 1.91 4.08
C TYR A 46 3.23 2.66 3.42
N SER A 47 3.60 3.84 3.92
CA SER A 47 4.79 4.56 3.42
C SER A 47 6.06 3.74 3.59
N LYS A 48 6.24 3.09 4.76
CA LYS A 48 7.38 2.19 4.99
C LYS A 48 7.35 0.94 4.11
N ALA A 49 6.16 0.50 3.71
CA ALA A 49 6.01 -0.64 2.82
C ALA A 49 6.28 -0.30 1.34
N GLY A 50 6.47 0.98 0.98
CA GLY A 50 6.79 1.41 -0.39
C GLY A 50 5.64 2.02 -1.17
N PHE A 51 4.55 2.42 -0.50
CA PHE A 51 3.50 3.24 -1.12
C PHE A 51 3.86 4.73 -1.06
N ASP A 52 3.44 5.46 -2.10
CA ASP A 52 3.49 6.92 -2.17
C ASP A 52 2.19 7.53 -1.64
N TYR A 53 2.30 8.57 -0.83
CA TYR A 53 1.17 9.36 -0.38
C TYR A 53 0.66 10.30 -1.47
N CYS A 54 -0.65 10.29 -1.74
CA CYS A 54 -1.27 11.10 -2.78
C CYS A 54 -2.00 12.34 -2.25
N GLY A 55 -2.52 12.29 -1.01
CA GLY A 55 -3.27 13.39 -0.42
C GLY A 55 -4.36 12.91 0.53
N ASP A 56 -4.93 13.88 1.25
CA ASP A 56 -6.12 13.70 2.07
C ASP A 56 -7.33 14.29 1.33
N PHE A 57 -8.43 13.55 1.31
CA PHE A 57 -9.64 13.89 0.58
C PHE A 57 -10.85 13.78 1.51
N GLN A 58 -11.80 14.70 1.35
CA GLN A 58 -13.04 14.68 2.12
C GLN A 58 -13.99 13.62 1.57
N GLU A 59 -14.32 12.63 2.39
CA GLU A 59 -15.52 11.82 2.26
C GLU A 59 -16.60 12.43 3.16
N LYS A 60 -17.88 12.37 2.76
CA LYS A 60 -19.06 12.96 3.44
C LYS A 60 -18.83 13.67 4.79
N ASP A 61 -18.46 12.92 5.83
CA ASP A 61 -18.25 13.35 7.20
C ASP A 61 -16.85 13.06 7.78
N TYR A 62 -15.90 12.54 6.98
CA TYR A 62 -14.54 12.23 7.43
C TYR A 62 -13.49 12.40 6.33
N MET A 63 -12.22 12.55 6.73
CA MET A 63 -11.11 12.60 5.78
C MET A 63 -10.54 11.20 5.54
N ILE A 64 -10.26 10.88 4.28
CA ILE A 64 -9.45 9.73 3.87
C ILE A 64 -8.08 10.18 3.40
N SER A 65 -7.05 9.37 3.63
CA SER A 65 -5.76 9.48 2.97
C SER A 65 -5.70 8.46 1.84
N VAL A 66 -5.41 8.92 0.62
CA VAL A 66 -5.15 8.06 -0.53
C VAL A 66 -3.65 7.85 -0.68
N ILE A 67 -3.27 6.61 -0.88
CA ILE A 67 -1.89 6.17 -1.13
C ILE A 67 -1.87 5.27 -2.36
N LYS A 68 -0.75 5.24 -3.07
CA LYS A 68 -0.60 4.45 -4.28
C LYS A 68 0.71 3.71 -4.36
N TYR A 69 0.73 2.64 -5.13
CA TYR A 69 1.95 2.01 -5.61
C TYR A 69 1.87 1.91 -7.12
N THR A 70 2.83 2.52 -7.81
CA THR A 70 2.97 2.42 -9.26
C THR A 70 4.11 1.45 -9.56
N PHE A 71 3.79 0.40 -10.31
CA PHE A 71 4.78 -0.57 -10.75
C PHE A 71 5.89 0.13 -11.56
N PRO A 72 7.17 -0.23 -11.34
CA PRO A 72 8.27 0.37 -12.08
C PRO A 72 8.22 -0.05 -13.56
N ILE A 73 8.32 0.92 -14.47
CA ILE A 73 8.26 0.71 -15.92
C ILE A 73 9.54 0.00 -16.43
N ASN A 74 10.65 0.09 -15.70
CA ASN A 74 11.96 -0.48 -16.10
C ASN A 74 12.17 -1.95 -15.72
N SER A 75 11.14 -2.68 -15.30
CA SER A 75 11.25 -4.07 -14.80
C SER A 75 11.63 -5.11 -15.87
N ILE A 76 11.82 -4.73 -17.13
CA ILE A 76 12.18 -5.66 -18.22
C ILE A 76 13.66 -6.09 -18.14
N PHE A 77 14.52 -5.41 -17.37
CA PHE A 77 15.97 -5.68 -17.37
C PHE A 77 16.54 -6.33 -16.09
N VAL A 78 15.75 -6.56 -15.04
CA VAL A 78 16.29 -7.03 -13.74
C VAL A 78 15.97 -8.51 -13.44
N ASP A 79 15.13 -9.16 -14.24
CA ASP A 79 14.80 -10.58 -14.06
C ASP A 79 15.75 -11.55 -14.83
N PHE A 80 16.85 -11.04 -15.41
CA PHE A 80 17.88 -11.82 -16.10
C PHE A 80 19.31 -11.60 -15.56
N SER A 81 19.48 -11.19 -14.30
CA SER A 81 20.81 -10.96 -13.69
C SER A 81 20.97 -11.68 -12.36
#